data_AF-A0A7K5PRP4-F1
#
_entry.id   AF-A0A7K5PRP4-F1
#
_cell.length_a   1.000
_cell.length_b   1.000
_cell.length_c   1.000
_cell.angle_alpha   90.00
_cell.angle_beta   90.00
_cell.angle_gamma   90.00
#
_symmetry.space_group_name_H-M   'P 1'
#
loop_
_entity.id
_entity.type
_entity.pdbx_description
1 polymer ?
#
loop_
_entity_poly.entity_id
_entity_poly.type
_entity_poly.pdbx_seq_one_letter_code
_entity_poly.pdbx_strand_id
1 'polypeptide(L)'
;LEHLAQNISKSHMETCQYLREELQQITWQTFLQEEIENYQNKQREVMWQLCAVKITEAIQYVVEFAKRIDGFMELCQNDQIVLLKAGSLEVVFIRMCRAFDSQNNTVYFDGKYASPEVFKSLGCEDFISFVFEFGKSLCSMHLTEDEIALFSAFVLMSADRSWLQEKVKIEKLQQKIQLALQHVLQKNHREDGILTKLICKVSTLRALCGRHTEKLMAFKAIYPDIVRLHFPPLYKELFTSEFEPAMQIDG
;
A
#
# COMPACT_ATOMS: atom_id res chain seq x y z
N LEU A 1 18.98 4.88 16.57
CA LEU A 1 18.33 3.86 15.70
C LEU A 1 17.21 3.14 16.43
N GLU A 2 17.45 2.56 17.61
CA GLU A 2 16.41 1.86 18.40
C GLU A 2 15.16 2.74 18.67
N HIS A 3 15.33 3.99 19.09
CA HIS A 3 14.20 4.88 19.36
C HIS A 3 13.34 5.16 18.11
N LEU A 4 13.98 5.38 16.96
CA LEU A 4 13.28 5.58 15.68
C LEU A 4 12.51 4.32 15.27
N ALA A 5 13.13 3.15 15.42
CA ALA A 5 12.47 1.86 15.16
C ALA A 5 11.23 1.68 16.05
N GLN A 6 11.36 1.91 17.35
CA GLN A 6 10.24 1.82 18.30
C GLN A 6 9.11 2.79 17.95
N ASN A 7 9.42 4.03 17.58
CA ASN A 7 8.39 5.01 17.22
C ASN A 7 7.63 4.60 15.94
N ILE A 8 8.34 4.16 14.91
CA ILE A 8 7.74 3.69 13.66
C ILE A 8 6.92 2.41 13.89
N SER A 9 7.44 1.45 14.65
CA SER A 9 6.73 0.22 15.02
C SER A 9 5.44 0.52 15.79
N LYS A 10 5.50 1.41 16.78
CA LYS A 10 4.32 1.84 17.55
C LYS A 10 3.30 2.52 16.63
N SER A 11 3.75 3.43 15.78
CA SER A 11 2.90 4.12 14.81
C SER A 11 2.21 3.14 13.87
N HIS A 12 2.91 2.11 13.39
CA HIS A 12 2.33 1.05 12.55
C HIS A 12 1.28 0.24 13.30
N MET A 13 1.56 -0.18 14.52
CA MET A 13 0.64 -0.96 15.36
C MET A 13 -0.67 -0.20 15.62
N GLU A 14 -0.58 1.08 15.99
CA GLU A 14 -1.73 1.93 16.31
C GLU A 14 -2.52 2.39 15.07
N THR A 15 -2.01 2.12 13.87
CA THR A 15 -2.62 2.53 12.60
C THR A 15 -2.84 1.35 11.65
N CYS A 16 -2.77 0.11 12.14
CA CYS A 16 -3.28 -1.03 11.42
C CYS A 16 -4.76 -1.24 11.76
N GLN A 17 -5.58 -1.51 10.75
CA GLN A 17 -7.00 -1.77 10.95
C GLN A 17 -7.26 -3.04 11.78
N TYR A 18 -6.38 -4.03 11.65
CA TYR A 18 -6.48 -5.33 12.30
C TYR A 18 -5.14 -5.73 12.92
N LEU A 19 -5.20 -6.43 14.05
CA LEU A 19 -4.04 -7.10 14.62
C LEU A 19 -3.63 -8.27 13.72
N ARG A 20 -2.34 -8.61 13.71
CA ARG A 20 -1.82 -9.68 12.85
C ARG A 20 -2.37 -11.04 13.28
N GLU A 21 -2.48 -11.25 14.58
CA GLU A 21 -2.95 -12.49 15.19
C GLU A 21 -4.41 -12.75 14.83
N GLU A 22 -5.24 -11.71 14.82
CA GLU A 22 -6.65 -11.78 14.41
C GLU A 22 -6.78 -12.23 12.95
N LEU A 23 -5.97 -11.64 12.06
CA LEU A 23 -5.97 -12.00 10.64
C LEU A 23 -5.49 -13.44 10.39
N GLN A 24 -4.48 -13.89 11.14
CA GLN A 24 -3.94 -15.25 11.02
C GLN A 24 -4.91 -16.32 11.51
N GLN A 25 -5.68 -16.02 12.57
CA GLN A 25 -6.66 -16.94 13.17
C GLN A 25 -7.89 -17.20 12.29
N ILE A 26 -8.15 -16.33 11.30
CA ILE A 26 -9.33 -16.42 10.42
C ILE A 26 -8.97 -16.75 8.96
N THR A 27 -7.74 -17.20 8.69
CA THR A 27 -7.28 -17.62 7.35
C THR A 27 -8.15 -18.73 6.73
N TRP A 28 -8.74 -19.58 7.56
CA TRP A 28 -9.68 -20.63 7.15
C TRP A 28 -11.06 -20.09 6.73
N GLN A 29 -11.39 -18.84 7.04
CA GLN A 29 -12.66 -18.21 6.65
C GLN A 29 -12.57 -17.70 5.21
N THR A 30 -12.64 -18.60 4.25
CA THR A 30 -12.69 -18.28 2.82
C THR A 30 -14.12 -18.09 2.33
N PHE A 31 -14.28 -17.41 1.20
CA PHE A 31 -15.58 -17.33 0.53
C PHE A 31 -16.05 -18.72 0.07
N LEU A 32 -17.34 -19.01 0.28
CA LEU A 32 -18.01 -20.18 -0.29
C LEU A 32 -18.20 -19.99 -1.80
N GLN A 33 -18.37 -21.08 -2.52
CA GLN A 33 -18.54 -21.06 -3.98
C GLN A 33 -19.67 -20.12 -4.44
N GLU A 34 -20.83 -20.17 -3.78
CA GLU A 34 -21.96 -19.27 -4.06
C GLU A 34 -21.60 -17.79 -3.83
N GLU A 35 -20.79 -17.49 -2.82
CA GLU A 35 -20.33 -16.12 -2.56
C GLU A 35 -19.35 -15.65 -3.65
N ILE A 36 -18.43 -16.52 -4.10
CA ILE A 36 -17.53 -16.23 -5.21
C ILE A 36 -18.34 -15.93 -6.47
N GLU A 37 -19.33 -16.75 -6.80
CA GLU A 37 -20.24 -16.53 -7.93
C GLU A 37 -21.00 -15.20 -7.80
N ASN A 38 -21.45 -14.84 -6.59
CA ASN A 38 -22.08 -13.55 -6.34
C ASN A 38 -21.16 -12.35 -6.64
N TYR A 39 -19.85 -12.48 -6.39
CA TYR A 39 -18.87 -11.48 -6.80
C TYR A 39 -18.64 -11.47 -8.31
N GLN A 40 -18.51 -12.64 -8.93
CA GLN A 40 -18.32 -12.78 -10.38
C GLN A 40 -19.52 -12.28 -11.20
N ASN A 41 -20.71 -12.33 -10.64
CA ASN A 41 -21.94 -11.85 -11.27
C ASN A 41 -22.13 -10.33 -11.12
N LYS A 42 -21.30 -9.62 -10.32
CA LYS A 42 -21.35 -8.15 -10.24
C LYS A 42 -20.97 -7.54 -11.59
N GLN A 43 -21.66 -6.48 -11.96
CA GLN A 43 -21.22 -5.62 -13.06
C GLN A 43 -19.84 -5.04 -12.77
N ARG A 44 -19.06 -4.78 -13.83
CA ARG A 44 -17.67 -4.35 -13.72
C ARG A 44 -17.53 -3.11 -12.85
N GLU A 45 -18.35 -2.10 -13.10
CA GLU A 45 -18.35 -0.83 -12.39
C GLU A 45 -18.72 -0.96 -10.91
N VAL A 46 -19.61 -1.91 -10.57
CA VAL A 46 -19.98 -2.21 -9.18
C VAL A 46 -18.81 -2.83 -8.43
N MET A 47 -18.10 -3.78 -9.06
CA MET A 47 -16.92 -4.40 -8.45
C MET A 47 -15.77 -3.41 -8.29
N TRP A 48 -15.55 -2.55 -9.29
CA TRP A 48 -14.56 -1.47 -9.24
C TRP A 48 -14.84 -0.48 -8.11
N GLN A 49 -16.10 -0.05 -7.95
CA GLN A 49 -16.49 0.83 -6.86
C GLN A 49 -16.25 0.18 -5.49
N LEU A 50 -16.62 -1.09 -5.31
CA LEU A 50 -16.39 -1.82 -4.06
C LEU A 50 -14.89 -1.90 -3.73
N CYS A 51 -14.05 -2.30 -4.69
CA CYS A 51 -12.60 -2.33 -4.48
C CYS A 51 -12.02 -0.95 -4.16
N ALA A 52 -12.50 0.10 -4.83
CA ALA A 52 -12.08 1.48 -4.54
C ALA A 52 -12.43 1.89 -3.10
N VAL A 53 -13.61 1.51 -2.59
CA VAL A 53 -14.01 1.73 -1.18
C VAL A 53 -13.04 1.03 -0.23
N LYS A 54 -12.79 -0.28 -0.41
CA LYS A 54 -11.88 -1.04 0.48
C LYS A 54 -10.45 -0.53 0.44
N ILE A 55 -9.95 -0.15 -0.74
CA ILE A 55 -8.62 0.47 -0.86
C ILE A 55 -8.59 1.82 -0.14
N THR A 56 -9.65 2.62 -0.24
CA THR A 56 -9.73 3.92 0.44
C THR A 56 -9.71 3.78 1.95
N GLU A 57 -10.45 2.81 2.50
CA GLU A 57 -10.44 2.49 3.93
C GLU A 57 -9.00 2.20 4.38
N ALA A 58 -8.27 1.33 3.65
CA ALA A 58 -6.88 1.01 3.97
C ALA A 58 -5.94 2.24 3.85
N ILE A 59 -6.15 3.10 2.86
CA ILE A 59 -5.36 4.34 2.67
C ILE A 59 -5.55 5.30 3.84
N GLN A 60 -6.75 5.43 4.41
CA GLN A 60 -6.98 6.31 5.56
C GLN A 60 -6.07 5.92 6.74
N TYR A 61 -5.92 4.63 7.00
CA TYR A 61 -4.97 4.12 7.99
C TYR A 61 -3.50 4.41 7.64
N VAL A 62 -3.14 4.41 6.35
CA VAL A 62 -1.80 4.79 5.90
C VAL A 62 -1.55 6.30 6.06
N VAL A 63 -2.56 7.14 5.86
CA VAL A 63 -2.46 8.59 6.12
C VAL A 63 -2.21 8.83 7.61
N GLU A 64 -2.92 8.13 8.49
CA GLU A 64 -2.67 8.21 9.94
C GLU A 64 -1.28 7.67 10.33
N PHE A 65 -0.79 6.62 9.65
CA PHE A 65 0.58 6.15 9.82
C PHE A 65 1.60 7.24 9.45
N ALA A 66 1.42 7.87 8.27
CA ALA A 66 2.32 8.91 7.76
C ALA A 66 2.45 10.08 8.75
N LYS A 67 1.32 10.57 9.27
CA LYS A 67 1.28 11.69 10.24
C LYS A 67 2.09 11.42 11.52
N ARG A 68 2.29 10.15 11.88
CA ARG A 68 3.02 9.75 13.09
C ARG A 68 4.50 9.45 12.85
N ILE A 69 4.97 9.48 11.59
CA ILE A 69 6.40 9.35 11.28
C ILE A 69 7.09 10.68 11.60
N ASP A 70 8.08 10.64 12.49
CA ASP A 70 8.90 11.80 12.82
C ASP A 70 9.48 12.46 11.57
N GLY A 71 9.28 13.77 11.45
CA GLY A 71 9.71 14.57 10.29
C GLY A 71 8.70 14.65 9.14
N PHE A 72 7.69 13.79 9.06
CA PHE A 72 6.68 13.87 7.98
C PHE A 72 5.83 15.15 8.08
N MET A 73 5.29 15.43 9.27
CA MET A 73 4.48 16.64 9.52
C MET A 73 5.31 17.93 9.51
N GLU A 74 6.64 17.83 9.50
CA GLU A 74 7.55 18.97 9.37
C GLU A 74 7.84 19.33 7.92
N LEU A 75 7.46 18.48 6.94
CA LEU A 75 7.59 18.78 5.51
C LEU A 75 6.55 19.82 5.09
N CYS A 76 6.83 20.55 4.02
CA CYS A 76 5.84 21.41 3.40
C CYS A 76 4.63 20.59 2.91
N GLN A 77 3.45 21.22 2.89
CA GLN A 77 2.21 20.54 2.54
C GLN A 77 2.27 19.91 1.13
N ASN A 78 2.96 20.55 0.19
CA ASN A 78 3.21 20.00 -1.14
C ASN A 78 3.87 18.63 -1.06
N ASP A 79 4.97 18.51 -0.31
CA ASP A 79 5.74 17.28 -0.22
C ASP A 79 4.98 16.19 0.54
N GLN A 80 4.21 16.55 1.58
CA GLN A 80 3.32 15.59 2.25
C GLN A 80 2.30 14.99 1.26
N ILE A 81 1.70 15.82 0.40
CA ILE A 81 0.75 15.38 -0.64
C ILE A 81 1.46 14.53 -1.69
N VAL A 82 2.63 14.94 -2.18
CA VAL A 82 3.42 14.20 -3.17
C VAL A 82 3.75 12.79 -2.66
N LEU A 83 4.25 12.68 -1.43
CA LEU A 83 4.61 11.40 -0.82
C LEU A 83 3.39 10.50 -0.62
N LEU A 84 2.25 11.06 -0.19
CA LEU A 84 1.00 10.29 -0.03
C LEU A 84 0.41 9.85 -1.37
N LYS A 85 0.38 10.71 -2.40
CA LYS A 85 -0.09 10.36 -3.74
C LYS A 85 0.72 9.21 -4.35
N ALA A 86 2.04 9.25 -4.19
CA ALA A 86 2.92 8.24 -4.77
C ALA A 86 3.07 6.97 -3.91
N GLY A 87 3.07 7.10 -2.58
CA GLY A 87 3.46 6.04 -1.65
C GLY A 87 2.32 5.37 -0.89
N SER A 88 1.13 5.97 -0.80
CA SER A 88 0.05 5.42 0.04
C SER A 88 -0.38 4.02 -0.40
N LEU A 89 -0.57 3.81 -1.71
CA LEU A 89 -0.93 2.50 -2.26
C LEU A 89 0.21 1.49 -2.16
N GLU A 90 1.47 1.94 -2.24
CA GLU A 90 2.63 1.05 -2.03
C GLU A 90 2.63 0.49 -0.61
N VAL A 91 2.35 1.33 0.40
CA VAL A 91 2.22 0.89 1.79
C VAL A 91 1.02 -0.03 1.99
N VAL A 92 -0.10 0.21 1.30
CA VAL A 92 -1.25 -0.73 1.32
C VAL A 92 -0.82 -2.11 0.81
N PHE A 93 -0.10 -2.20 -0.31
CA PHE A 93 0.39 -3.47 -0.83
C PHE A 93 1.44 -4.14 0.08
N ILE A 94 2.28 -3.37 0.78
CA ILE A 94 3.15 -3.92 1.83
C ILE A 94 2.31 -4.53 2.95
N ARG A 95 1.35 -3.76 3.50
CA ARG A 95 0.49 -4.20 4.61
C ARG A 95 -0.40 -5.39 4.24
N MET A 96 -0.71 -5.56 2.96
CA MET A 96 -1.46 -6.71 2.45
C MET A 96 -0.80 -8.05 2.83
N CYS A 97 0.54 -8.14 2.96
CA CYS A 97 1.18 -9.40 3.34
C CYS A 97 0.83 -9.89 4.75
N ARG A 98 0.34 -9.00 5.63
CA ARG A 98 -0.19 -9.35 6.97
C ARG A 98 -1.54 -10.06 6.88
N ALA A 99 -2.27 -9.80 5.80
CA ALA A 99 -3.62 -10.28 5.54
C ALA A 99 -3.67 -11.20 4.30
N PHE A 100 -2.54 -11.85 3.99
CA PHE A 100 -2.39 -12.74 2.84
C PHE A 100 -2.00 -14.14 3.31
N ASP A 101 -2.75 -15.14 2.89
CA ASP A 101 -2.42 -16.54 3.10
C ASP A 101 -1.66 -17.08 1.87
N SER A 102 -0.35 -17.23 2.02
CA SER A 102 0.51 -17.70 0.93
C SER A 102 0.31 -19.18 0.57
N GLN A 103 -0.27 -19.98 1.47
CA GLN A 103 -0.48 -21.41 1.23
C GLN A 103 -1.68 -21.61 0.32
N ASN A 104 -2.78 -20.91 0.62
CA ASN A 104 -4.03 -20.99 -0.14
C ASN A 104 -4.13 -19.95 -1.26
N ASN A 105 -3.17 -19.02 -1.35
CA ASN A 105 -3.16 -17.91 -2.31
C ASN A 105 -4.43 -17.06 -2.20
N THR A 106 -4.75 -16.62 -0.99
CA THR A 106 -5.92 -15.81 -0.67
C THR A 106 -5.55 -14.53 0.08
N VAL A 107 -6.36 -13.49 -0.06
CA VAL A 107 -6.18 -12.18 0.60
C VAL A 107 -7.45 -11.78 1.34
N TYR A 108 -7.31 -11.23 2.54
CA TYR A 108 -8.46 -10.75 3.31
C TYR A 108 -9.15 -9.59 2.58
N PHE A 109 -10.42 -9.79 2.24
CA PHE A 109 -11.24 -8.85 1.48
C PHE A 109 -12.70 -9.00 1.92
N ASP A 110 -13.33 -7.89 2.29
CA ASP A 110 -14.74 -7.83 2.68
C ASP A 110 -15.16 -8.90 3.71
N GLY A 111 -14.33 -9.08 4.75
CA GLY A 111 -14.64 -9.96 5.88
C GLY A 111 -14.11 -11.39 5.79
N LYS A 112 -13.68 -11.85 4.61
CA LYS A 112 -13.20 -13.23 4.37
C LYS A 112 -11.95 -13.25 3.50
N TYR A 113 -11.27 -14.39 3.43
CA TYR A 113 -10.14 -14.60 2.55
C TYR A 113 -10.60 -14.93 1.12
N ALA A 114 -10.27 -14.05 0.18
CA ALA A 114 -10.62 -14.11 -1.24
C ALA A 114 -9.50 -14.71 -2.09
N SER A 115 -9.86 -15.67 -2.94
CA SER A 115 -9.01 -16.11 -4.05
C SER A 115 -9.04 -15.06 -5.19
N PRO A 116 -8.14 -15.16 -6.19
CA PRO A 116 -8.18 -14.27 -7.36
C PRO A 116 -9.53 -14.27 -8.08
N GLU A 117 -10.28 -15.37 -8.00
CA GLU A 117 -11.56 -15.55 -8.69
C GLU A 117 -12.66 -14.60 -8.21
N VAL A 118 -12.57 -14.13 -6.96
CA VAL A 118 -13.47 -13.10 -6.40
C VAL A 118 -13.37 -11.80 -7.20
N PHE A 119 -12.20 -11.51 -7.78
CA PHE A 119 -11.91 -10.24 -8.46
C PHE A 119 -12.16 -10.27 -9.97
N LYS A 120 -12.69 -11.37 -10.52
CA LYS A 120 -12.86 -11.61 -11.96
C LYS A 120 -13.61 -10.46 -12.68
N SER A 121 -14.68 -9.94 -12.07
CA SER A 121 -15.51 -8.88 -12.68
C SER A 121 -14.80 -7.55 -12.90
N LEU A 122 -13.62 -7.34 -12.30
CA LEU A 122 -12.78 -6.17 -12.61
C LEU A 122 -12.30 -6.16 -14.06
N GLY A 123 -12.22 -7.34 -14.70
CA GLY A 123 -11.71 -7.52 -16.06
C GLY A 123 -10.21 -7.21 -16.17
N CYS A 124 -9.45 -7.53 -15.12
CA CYS A 124 -8.03 -7.18 -14.98
C CYS A 124 -7.21 -8.36 -14.41
N GLU A 125 -7.43 -9.56 -14.92
CA GLU A 125 -6.85 -10.81 -14.39
C GLU A 125 -5.32 -10.74 -14.23
N ASP A 126 -4.59 -10.27 -15.24
CA ASP A 126 -3.12 -10.10 -15.16
C ASP A 126 -2.65 -9.18 -14.03
N PHE A 127 -3.44 -8.13 -13.74
CA PHE A 127 -3.12 -7.22 -12.65
C PHE A 127 -3.38 -7.87 -11.29
N ILE A 128 -4.50 -8.59 -11.15
CA ILE A 128 -4.82 -9.33 -9.92
C ILE A 128 -3.79 -10.43 -9.67
N SER A 129 -3.42 -11.20 -10.69
CA SER A 129 -2.33 -12.19 -10.60
C SER A 129 -1.04 -11.55 -10.09
N PHE A 130 -0.68 -10.37 -10.60
CA PHE A 130 0.52 -9.66 -10.15
C PHE A 130 0.42 -9.16 -8.70
N VAL A 131 -0.76 -8.71 -8.24
CA VAL A 131 -1.00 -8.37 -6.82
C VAL A 131 -0.77 -9.59 -5.93
N PHE A 132 -1.33 -10.75 -6.30
CA PHE A 132 -1.19 -11.98 -5.51
C PHE A 132 0.24 -12.53 -5.53
N GLU A 133 0.94 -12.47 -6.68
CA GLU A 133 2.36 -12.80 -6.78
C GLU A 133 3.23 -11.93 -5.87
N PHE A 134 2.95 -10.62 -5.81
CA PHE A 134 3.63 -9.72 -4.89
C PHE A 134 3.36 -10.10 -3.43
N GLY A 135 2.09 -10.34 -3.07
CA GLY A 135 1.70 -10.80 -1.73
C GLY A 135 2.46 -12.07 -1.31
N LYS A 136 2.40 -13.10 -2.16
CA LYS A 136 3.11 -14.37 -1.94
C LYS A 136 4.62 -14.16 -1.79
N SER A 137 5.22 -13.33 -2.65
CA SER A 137 6.66 -13.06 -2.61
C SER A 137 7.10 -12.26 -1.38
N LEU A 138 6.25 -11.41 -0.81
CA LEU A 138 6.57 -10.68 0.42
C LEU A 138 6.34 -11.58 1.65
N CYS A 139 5.28 -12.39 1.65
CA CYS A 139 5.03 -13.39 2.70
C CYS A 139 6.16 -14.41 2.82
N SER A 140 6.80 -14.81 1.72
CA SER A 140 7.94 -15.74 1.75
C SER A 140 9.19 -15.17 2.46
N MET A 141 9.21 -13.86 2.72
CA MET A 141 10.26 -13.24 3.55
C MET A 141 9.93 -13.32 5.04
N HIS A 142 8.74 -13.76 5.44
CA HIS A 142 8.32 -13.91 6.84
C HIS A 142 8.60 -12.66 7.69
N LEU A 143 8.30 -11.47 7.16
CA LEU A 143 8.61 -10.20 7.84
C LEU A 143 7.87 -10.09 9.18
N THR A 144 8.55 -9.58 10.19
CA THR A 144 7.96 -9.22 11.49
C THR A 144 7.17 -7.91 11.37
N GLU A 145 6.34 -7.57 12.37
CA GLU A 145 5.60 -6.29 12.36
C GLU A 145 6.55 -5.09 12.33
N ASP A 146 7.67 -5.15 13.05
CA ASP A 146 8.68 -4.07 13.07
C ASP A 146 9.36 -3.89 11.71
N GLU A 147 9.68 -4.99 11.03
CA GLU A 147 10.28 -4.95 9.69
C GLU A 147 9.29 -4.41 8.66
N ILE A 148 8.01 -4.78 8.75
CA ILE A 148 6.94 -4.24 7.89
C ILE A 148 6.75 -2.74 8.15
N ALA A 149 6.76 -2.30 9.41
CA ALA A 149 6.60 -0.91 9.79
C ALA A 149 7.74 -0.05 9.20
N LEU A 150 8.98 -0.48 9.40
CA LEU A 150 10.17 0.24 8.91
C LEU A 150 10.27 0.23 7.38
N PHE A 151 9.92 -0.88 6.74
CA PHE A 151 9.88 -0.94 5.27
C PHE A 151 8.76 -0.05 4.70
N SER A 152 7.60 0.01 5.35
CA SER A 152 6.51 0.92 5.00
C SER A 152 6.93 2.39 5.10
N ALA A 153 7.59 2.77 6.20
CA ALA A 153 8.12 4.12 6.36
C ALA A 153 9.21 4.44 5.33
N PHE A 154 10.07 3.48 5.01
CA PHE A 154 11.14 3.63 4.01
C PHE A 154 10.59 3.93 2.61
N VAL A 155 9.57 3.20 2.15
CA VAL A 155 8.98 3.44 0.82
C VAL A 155 8.17 4.73 0.77
N LEU A 156 7.52 5.08 1.88
CA LEU A 156 6.71 6.30 1.97
C LEU A 156 7.60 7.55 1.94
N MET A 157 8.73 7.53 2.66
CA MET A 157 9.69 8.64 2.74
C MET A 157 10.70 8.64 1.57
N SER A 158 10.25 8.38 0.34
CA SER A 158 11.14 8.31 -0.82
C SER A 158 11.50 9.69 -1.38
N ALA A 159 12.79 10.05 -1.40
CA ALA A 159 13.25 11.36 -1.88
C ALA A 159 13.32 11.48 -3.42
N ASP A 160 13.17 10.37 -4.14
CA ASP A 160 13.21 10.31 -5.60
C ASP A 160 11.84 10.50 -6.27
N ARG A 161 10.78 10.81 -5.49
CA ARG A 161 9.49 11.17 -6.07
C ARG A 161 9.60 12.47 -6.87
N SER A 162 8.85 12.52 -7.96
CA SER A 162 8.73 13.74 -8.76
C SER A 162 8.03 14.83 -7.95
N TRP A 163 8.34 16.10 -8.24
CA TRP A 163 7.67 17.29 -7.65
C TRP A 163 7.94 17.57 -6.16
N LEU A 164 8.88 16.85 -5.54
CA LEU A 164 9.36 17.16 -4.20
C LEU A 164 10.20 18.44 -4.17
N GLN A 165 9.97 19.29 -3.18
CA GLN A 165 10.70 20.53 -2.92
C GLN A 165 11.86 20.31 -1.94
N GLU A 166 11.64 19.56 -0.86
CA GLU A 166 12.59 19.34 0.24
C GLU A 166 13.36 18.01 0.12
N LYS A 167 13.78 17.64 -1.10
CA LYS A 167 14.43 16.33 -1.39
C LYS A 167 15.58 15.97 -0.44
N VAL A 168 16.44 16.93 -0.11
CA VAL A 168 17.59 16.70 0.79
C VAL A 168 17.14 16.35 2.22
N LYS A 169 16.06 16.96 2.70
CA LYS A 169 15.49 16.68 4.02
C LYS A 169 14.87 15.29 4.04
N ILE A 170 14.08 14.95 3.01
CA ILE A 170 13.43 13.64 2.86
C ILE A 170 14.48 12.53 2.75
N GLU A 171 15.54 12.73 1.97
CA GLU A 171 16.65 11.77 1.81
C GLU A 171 17.31 11.47 3.17
N LYS A 172 17.59 12.49 3.98
CA LYS A 172 18.15 12.30 5.33
C LYS A 172 17.22 11.53 6.26
N LEU A 173 15.90 11.74 6.16
CA LEU A 173 14.91 10.96 6.91
C LEU A 173 14.90 9.51 6.44
N GLN A 174 14.86 9.28 5.12
CA GLN A 174 14.87 7.95 4.53
C GLN A 174 16.11 7.15 4.91
N GLN A 175 17.30 7.76 4.88
CA GLN A 175 18.56 7.12 5.27
C GLN A 175 18.54 6.67 6.74
N LYS A 176 18.01 7.49 7.65
CA LYS A 176 17.85 7.10 9.06
C LYS A 176 16.90 5.92 9.22
N ILE A 177 15.79 5.90 8.46
CA ILE A 177 14.83 4.79 8.46
C ILE A 177 15.49 3.51 7.89
N GLN A 178 16.27 3.62 6.82
CA GLN A 178 17.00 2.48 6.24
C GLN A 178 17.99 1.88 7.23
N LEU A 179 18.75 2.72 7.95
CA LEU A 179 19.66 2.25 9.00
C LEU A 179 18.91 1.59 10.15
N ALA A 180 17.73 2.10 10.52
CA ALA A 180 16.88 1.47 11.53
C ALA A 180 16.32 0.11 11.05
N LEU A 181 15.90 0.02 9.78
CA LEU A 181 15.47 -1.23 9.16
C LEU A 181 16.61 -2.27 9.15
N GLN A 182 17.80 -1.86 8.74
CA GLN A 182 18.99 -2.73 8.75
C GLN A 182 19.29 -3.25 10.15
N HIS A 183 19.23 -2.37 11.15
CA HIS A 183 19.45 -2.74 12.56
C HIS A 183 18.42 -3.76 13.06
N VAL A 184 17.13 -3.58 12.74
CA VAL A 184 16.08 -4.55 13.13
C VAL A 184 16.23 -5.89 12.42
N LEU A 185 16.57 -5.89 11.13
CA LEU A 185 16.85 -7.12 10.39
C LEU A 185 18.02 -7.90 11.02
N GLN A 186 19.11 -7.21 11.39
CA GLN A 186 20.26 -7.84 12.05
C GLN A 186 19.90 -8.38 13.45
N LYS A 187 19.09 -7.65 14.22
CA LYS A 187 18.58 -8.09 15.53
C LYS A 187 17.75 -9.37 15.43
N ASN A 188 17.02 -9.54 14.34
CA ASN A 188 16.24 -10.76 14.06
C ASN A 188 17.08 -11.88 13.41
N HIS A 189 18.42 -11.76 13.41
CA HIS A 189 19.35 -12.72 12.82
C HIS A 189 19.05 -13.06 11.35
N ARG A 190 18.57 -12.07 10.59
CA ARG A 190 18.35 -12.20 9.14
C ARG A 190 19.69 -12.33 8.41
N GLU A 191 19.68 -13.10 7.32
CA GLU A 191 20.80 -13.09 6.38
C GLU A 191 21.04 -11.67 5.82
N ASP A 192 22.31 -11.29 5.63
CA ASP A 192 22.70 -9.94 5.17
C ASP A 192 22.02 -9.51 3.86
N GLY A 193 21.61 -10.47 3.02
CA GLY A 193 20.95 -10.22 1.74
C GLY A 193 19.48 -9.77 1.82
N ILE A 194 18.81 -9.87 2.98
CA ILE A 194 17.38 -9.57 3.10
C ILE A 194 17.08 -8.09 2.86
N LEU A 195 17.92 -7.17 3.36
CA LEU A 195 17.74 -5.73 3.12
C LEU A 195 17.76 -5.42 1.62
N THR A 196 18.73 -5.98 0.90
CA THR A 196 18.83 -5.84 -0.56
C THR A 196 17.61 -6.41 -1.27
N LYS A 197 17.13 -7.59 -0.86
CA LYS A 197 15.89 -8.19 -1.40
C LYS A 197 14.67 -7.28 -1.17
N LEU A 198 14.54 -6.66 0.00
CA LEU A 198 13.47 -5.69 0.31
C LEU A 198 13.57 -4.43 -0.56
N ILE A 199 14.77 -3.86 -0.70
CA ILE A 199 14.99 -2.69 -1.57
C ILE A 199 14.62 -3.02 -3.02
N CYS A 200 14.94 -4.23 -3.51
CA CYS A 200 14.51 -4.67 -4.84
C CYS A 200 12.98 -4.69 -5.01
N LYS A 201 12.21 -4.98 -3.94
CA LYS A 201 10.73 -4.96 -3.97
C LYS A 201 10.15 -3.57 -4.17
N VAL A 202 10.89 -2.49 -3.91
CA VAL A 202 10.45 -1.11 -4.18
C VAL A 202 10.15 -0.92 -5.66
N SER A 203 10.99 -1.47 -6.55
CA SER A 203 10.74 -1.39 -8.01
C SER A 203 9.45 -2.14 -8.41
N THR A 204 9.20 -3.29 -7.79
CA THR A 204 7.98 -4.07 -8.01
C THR A 204 6.74 -3.34 -7.50
N LEU A 205 6.81 -2.69 -6.33
CA LEU A 205 5.73 -1.85 -5.78
C LEU A 205 5.37 -0.72 -6.74
N ARG A 206 6.37 0.01 -7.25
CA ARG A 206 6.16 1.08 -8.24
C ARG A 206 5.49 0.57 -9.51
N ALA A 207 5.91 -0.59 -10.00
CA ALA A 207 5.28 -1.22 -11.17
C ALA A 207 3.82 -1.63 -10.89
N LEU A 208 3.54 -2.14 -9.69
CA LEU A 208 2.19 -2.54 -9.27
C LEU A 208 1.26 -1.33 -9.17
N CYS A 209 1.70 -0.25 -8.52
CA CYS A 209 0.95 1.01 -8.44
C CYS A 209 0.79 1.69 -9.80
N GLY A 210 1.81 1.62 -10.67
CA GLY A 210 1.71 2.09 -12.05
C GLY A 210 0.60 1.37 -12.83
N ARG A 211 0.58 0.03 -12.78
CA ARG A 211 -0.49 -0.78 -13.41
C ARG A 211 -1.87 -0.50 -12.82
N HIS A 212 -1.97 -0.28 -11.51
CA HIS A 212 -3.22 0.16 -10.90
C HIS A 212 -3.73 1.46 -11.56
N THR A 213 -2.86 2.47 -11.69
CA THR A 213 -3.22 3.74 -12.34
C THR A 213 -3.61 3.55 -13.81
N GLU A 214 -2.87 2.73 -14.57
CA GLU A 214 -3.23 2.40 -15.96
C GLU A 214 -4.63 1.79 -16.08
N LYS A 215 -4.94 0.79 -15.24
CA LYS A 215 -6.27 0.14 -15.23
C LYS A 215 -7.36 1.09 -14.76
N LEU A 216 -7.08 1.94 -13.78
CA LEU A 216 -8.02 2.96 -13.30
C LEU A 216 -8.33 4.00 -14.40
N MET A 217 -7.33 4.49 -15.12
CA MET A 217 -7.55 5.45 -16.20
C MET A 217 -8.34 4.82 -17.36
N ALA A 218 -8.05 3.57 -17.71
CA ALA A 218 -8.83 2.82 -18.69
C ALA A 218 -10.29 2.62 -18.24
N PHE A 219 -10.51 2.32 -16.95
CA PHE A 219 -11.86 2.23 -16.38
C PHE A 219 -12.58 3.58 -16.40
N LYS A 220 -11.93 4.67 -15.98
CA LYS A 220 -12.46 6.04 -15.97
C LYS A 220 -12.85 6.51 -17.37
N ALA A 221 -12.12 6.11 -18.40
CA ALA A 221 -12.45 6.46 -19.79
C ALA A 221 -13.78 5.85 -20.25
N ILE A 222 -14.18 4.69 -19.71
CA ILE A 222 -15.42 4.00 -20.06
C ILE A 222 -16.57 4.40 -19.11
N TYR A 223 -16.25 4.62 -17.83
CA TYR A 223 -17.23 4.92 -16.78
C TYR A 223 -16.92 6.25 -16.03
N PRO A 224 -16.85 7.39 -16.73
CA PRO A 224 -16.43 8.66 -16.13
C PRO A 224 -17.38 9.12 -15.02
N ASP A 225 -18.69 8.94 -15.21
CA ASP A 225 -19.69 9.33 -14.22
C ASP A 225 -19.67 8.44 -12.98
N ILE A 226 -19.36 7.14 -13.13
CA ILE A 226 -19.19 6.26 -11.98
C ILE A 226 -18.03 6.72 -11.11
N VAL A 227 -16.88 7.00 -11.72
CA VAL A 227 -15.73 7.53 -10.98
C VAL A 227 -16.11 8.86 -10.33
N ARG A 228 -16.71 9.80 -11.07
CA ARG A 228 -17.07 11.12 -10.57
C ARG A 228 -18.05 11.08 -9.38
N LEU A 229 -19.11 10.29 -9.48
CA LEU A 229 -20.24 10.30 -8.54
C LEU A 229 -20.12 9.26 -7.42
N HIS A 230 -19.51 8.11 -7.68
CA HIS A 230 -19.59 6.94 -6.79
C HIS A 230 -18.24 6.51 -6.20
N PHE A 231 -17.10 6.95 -6.75
CA PHE A 231 -15.81 6.65 -6.11
C PHE A 231 -15.55 7.55 -4.90
N PRO A 232 -14.87 7.05 -3.86
CA PRO A 232 -14.55 7.83 -2.68
C PRO A 232 -13.78 9.11 -3.02
N PRO A 233 -14.08 10.25 -2.37
CA PRO A 233 -13.39 11.52 -2.62
C PRO A 233 -11.86 11.42 -2.49
N LEU A 234 -11.37 10.79 -1.41
CA LEU A 234 -9.93 10.61 -1.16
C LEU A 234 -9.26 9.77 -2.25
N TYR A 235 -9.92 8.72 -2.74
CA TYR A 235 -9.39 7.89 -3.83
C TYR A 235 -9.21 8.71 -5.12
N LYS A 236 -10.22 9.51 -5.47
CA LYS A 236 -10.15 10.42 -6.62
C LYS A 236 -9.01 11.42 -6.46
N GLU A 237 -8.88 12.01 -5.27
CA GLU A 237 -7.85 13.00 -4.98
C GLU A 237 -6.44 12.44 -5.22
N LEU A 238 -6.20 11.21 -4.75
CA LEU A 238 -4.89 10.56 -4.83
C LEU A 238 -4.54 10.05 -6.22
N PHE A 239 -5.50 9.45 -6.93
CA PHE A 239 -5.20 8.68 -8.16
C PHE A 239 -5.74 9.28 -9.45
N THR A 240 -6.64 10.27 -9.38
CA THR A 240 -7.29 10.83 -10.59
C THR A 240 -7.09 12.33 -10.78
N SER A 241 -6.58 13.04 -9.77
CA SER A 241 -6.27 14.46 -9.88
C SER A 241 -5.02 14.67 -10.72
N GLU A 242 -5.09 15.60 -11.66
CA GLU A 242 -3.89 16.09 -12.34
C GLU A 242 -2.98 16.76 -11.31
N PHE A 243 -1.67 16.59 -11.47
CA PHE A 243 -0.70 17.30 -10.65
C PHE A 243 -0.68 18.75 -11.15
N GLU A 244 -1.27 19.67 -10.40
CA GLU A 244 -1.07 21.10 -10.63
C GLU A 244 0.31 21.48 -10.08
N PRO A 245 1.31 21.80 -10.92
CA PRO A 245 2.59 22.26 -10.42
C PRO A 245 2.36 23.56 -9.65
N ALA A 246 2.91 23.64 -8.43
CA ALA A 246 2.95 24.89 -7.68
C ALA A 246 3.61 25.95 -8.55
N MET A 247 2.89 27.03 -8.87
CA MET A 247 3.47 28.20 -9.54
C MET A 247 4.69 28.63 -8.74
N GLN A 248 5.87 28.57 -9.36
CA GLN A 248 7.02 29.29 -8.88
C GLN A 248 6.64 30.78 -8.93
N ILE A 249 6.36 31.36 -7.77
CA ILE A 249 6.29 32.81 -7.64
C ILE A 249 7.75 33.26 -7.64
N ASP A 250 8.28 33.57 -8.82
CA ASP A 250 9.53 34.30 -8.95
C ASP A 250 9.33 35.67 -8.29
N GLY A 251 10.07 35.90 -7.19
CA GLY A 251 10.16 37.17 -6.47
C GLY A 251 11.60 37.42 -6.07
#